data_AF-A0A7L2JG81-F1
#
_entry.id   AF-A0A7L2JG81-F1
#
_cell.length_a   1.000
_cell.length_b   1.000
_cell.length_c   1.000
_cell.angle_alpha   90.00
_cell.angle_beta   90.00
_cell.angle_gamma   90.00
#
_symmetry.space_group_name_H-M   'P 1'
#
loop_
_entity.id
_entity.type
_entity.pdbx_description
1 polymer ?
#
loop_
_entity_poly.entity_id
_entity_poly.type
_entity_poly.pdbx_seq_one_letter_code
_entity_poly.pdbx_strand_id
1 'polypeptide(L)'
;SDSVTHIVAENNSYLEVLDWLKGQAVSDSSRFELLDISWFTACMEAGRPVDSEMKYRLMEQCQSSPLNKPELEMPAFIATKVSQYSCQRKTTLNNYNKKFTDAFEVMAENYEFKENEIFCLEFLRASSLLKFLPFSVTRMKDIQGLPCVGDQVRDIIEEIIEEGESSRVKEVLNDERYKAFKQFTSVFGVGVKTSEKWYRMGLRTVEEVKADKTLKLSKMQKAGFLYYEDLVSCVSKAEADAVSLIVKNTVHSFLPDALVTITGGFRR
;
A
#
# COMPACT_ATOMS: atom_id res chain seq x y z
N SER A 1 31.19 -21.59 -9.96
CA SER A 1 32.23 -20.85 -10.70
C SER A 1 33.31 -20.48 -9.70
N ASP A 2 34.55 -20.93 -9.92
CA ASP A 2 35.65 -20.77 -8.95
C ASP A 2 36.40 -19.43 -9.09
N SER A 3 35.89 -18.53 -9.93
CA SER A 3 36.50 -17.22 -10.23
C SER A 3 35.84 -16.04 -9.52
N VAL A 4 34.87 -16.28 -8.63
CA VAL A 4 34.10 -15.21 -7.97
C VAL A 4 34.82 -14.77 -6.70
N THR A 5 35.27 -13.51 -6.67
CA THR A 5 36.02 -12.90 -5.56
C THR A 5 35.18 -11.93 -4.72
N HIS A 6 34.15 -11.33 -5.30
CA HIS A 6 33.29 -10.33 -4.65
C HIS A 6 31.83 -10.69 -4.84
N ILE A 7 31.02 -10.46 -3.80
CA ILE A 7 29.56 -10.57 -3.85
C ILE A 7 29.01 -9.20 -3.50
N VAL A 8 28.33 -8.58 -4.45
CA VAL A 8 27.70 -7.28 -4.28
C VAL A 8 26.20 -7.50 -4.05
N ALA A 9 25.68 -6.94 -2.97
CA ALA A 9 24.25 -6.98 -2.65
C ALA A 9 23.69 -5.57 -2.49
N GLU A 10 22.44 -5.38 -2.90
CA GLU A 10 21.73 -4.12 -2.78
C GLU A 10 20.62 -4.25 -1.74
N ASN A 11 20.64 -3.41 -0.70
CA ASN A 11 19.65 -3.39 0.37
C ASN A 11 19.52 -4.71 1.16
N ASN A 12 20.60 -5.50 1.25
CA ASN A 12 20.68 -6.68 2.10
C ASN A 12 21.64 -6.47 3.27
N SER A 13 21.34 -7.08 4.41
CA SER A 13 22.28 -7.12 5.53
C SER A 13 23.36 -8.19 5.33
N TYR A 14 24.50 -8.03 6.00
CA TYR A 14 25.58 -9.03 6.00
C TYR A 14 25.08 -10.43 6.36
N LEU A 15 24.19 -10.53 7.35
CA LEU A 15 23.62 -11.80 7.81
C LEU A 15 22.66 -12.43 6.79
N GLU A 16 21.85 -11.63 6.09
CA GLU A 16 20.97 -12.13 5.02
C GLU A 16 21.76 -12.73 3.86
N VAL A 17 22.86 -12.07 3.47
CA VAL A 17 23.74 -12.55 2.40
C VAL A 17 24.48 -13.81 2.84
N LEU A 18 24.91 -13.89 4.10
CA LEU A 18 25.52 -15.10 4.67
C LEU A 18 24.54 -16.28 4.76
N ASP A 19 23.31 -16.05 5.19
CA ASP A 19 22.29 -17.09 5.29
C ASP A 19 21.92 -17.63 3.90
N TRP A 20 21.81 -16.73 2.92
CA TRP A 20 21.66 -17.10 1.52
C TRP A 20 22.83 -17.94 1.01
N LEU A 21 24.08 -17.58 1.34
CA LEU A 21 25.28 -18.35 0.97
C LEU A 21 25.31 -19.75 1.59
N LYS A 22 24.91 -19.87 2.86
CA LYS A 22 24.78 -21.17 3.54
C LYS A 22 23.71 -22.05 2.87
N GLY A 23 22.58 -21.45 2.45
CA GLY A 23 21.52 -22.13 1.71
C GLY A 23 21.93 -22.64 0.32
N GLN A 24 22.98 -22.07 -0.27
CA GLN A 24 23.54 -22.48 -1.58
C GLN A 24 24.65 -23.54 -1.47
N ALA A 25 24.86 -24.15 -0.29
CA ALA A 25 25.89 -25.14 -0.01
C ALA A 25 27.32 -24.68 -0.37
N VAL A 26 27.59 -23.37 -0.26
CA VAL A 26 28.94 -22.83 -0.47
C VAL A 26 29.75 -23.05 0.80
N SER A 27 30.75 -23.93 0.72
CA SER A 27 31.50 -24.46 1.86
C SER A 27 32.44 -23.47 2.54
N ASP A 28 32.80 -22.37 1.87
CA ASP A 28 33.69 -21.34 2.41
C ASP A 28 33.18 -19.94 2.09
N SER A 29 32.36 -19.38 2.98
CA SER A 29 31.85 -18.00 2.86
C SER A 29 32.94 -16.94 3.13
N SER A 30 34.09 -17.33 3.69
CA SER A 30 35.19 -16.41 4.00
C SER A 30 36.02 -16.02 2.76
N ARG A 31 35.85 -16.75 1.65
CA ARG A 31 36.55 -16.47 0.38
C ARG A 31 36.02 -15.26 -0.38
N PHE A 32 34.80 -14.79 -0.06
CA PHE A 32 34.16 -13.70 -0.78
C PHE A 32 34.20 -12.42 0.05
N GLU A 33 34.51 -11.30 -0.60
CA GLU A 33 34.24 -10.01 -0.01
C GLU A 33 32.78 -9.62 -0.24
N LEU A 34 32.03 -9.43 0.86
CA LEU A 34 30.62 -9.03 0.84
C LEU A 34 30.53 -7.50 0.84
N LEU A 35 30.01 -6.96 -0.25
CA LEU A 35 30.02 -5.53 -0.53
C LEU A 35 28.61 -4.99 -0.81
N ASP A 36 28.38 -3.74 -0.43
CA ASP A 36 27.19 -2.99 -0.80
C ASP A 36 27.25 -2.51 -2.26
N ILE A 37 26.09 -2.28 -2.87
CA ILE A 37 25.95 -1.77 -4.25
C ILE A 37 26.76 -0.51 -4.52
N SER A 38 27.00 0.32 -3.49
CA SER A 38 27.86 1.51 -3.59
C SER A 38 29.28 1.22 -4.05
N TRP A 39 29.82 0.02 -3.80
CA TRP A 39 31.12 -0.38 -4.34
C TRP A 39 31.08 -0.55 -5.85
N PHE A 40 30.04 -1.19 -6.38
CA PHE A 40 29.87 -1.37 -7.82
C PHE A 40 29.73 -0.02 -8.53
N THR A 41 28.96 0.91 -7.95
CA THR A 41 28.84 2.28 -8.45
C THR A 41 30.21 2.98 -8.51
N ALA A 42 31.01 2.88 -7.44
CA ALA A 42 32.35 3.47 -7.41
C ALA A 42 33.31 2.83 -8.43
N CYS A 43 33.21 1.51 -8.66
CA CYS A 43 33.99 0.82 -9.68
C CYS A 43 33.64 1.28 -11.10
N MET A 44 32.34 1.49 -11.36
CA MET A 44 31.87 1.97 -12.66
C MET A 44 32.32 3.42 -12.92
N GLU A 45 32.32 4.28 -11.91
CA GLU A 45 32.86 5.65 -12.01
C GLU A 45 34.37 5.66 -12.25
N ALA A 46 35.12 4.76 -11.59
CA ALA A 46 36.57 4.67 -11.72
C ALA A 46 37.04 3.90 -12.97
N GLY A 47 36.13 3.22 -13.67
CA GLY A 47 36.42 2.34 -14.81
C GLY A 47 37.26 1.10 -14.46
N ARG A 48 37.41 0.79 -13.16
CA ARG A 48 38.19 -0.34 -12.63
C ARG A 48 37.70 -0.69 -11.21
N PRO A 49 37.94 -1.92 -10.72
CA PRO A 49 37.70 -2.26 -9.32
C PRO A 49 38.46 -1.30 -8.39
N VAL A 50 37.73 -0.67 -7.46
CA VAL A 50 38.33 0.19 -6.42
C VAL A 50 38.64 -0.67 -5.18
N ASP A 51 39.67 -0.30 -4.44
CA ASP A 51 40.05 -1.03 -3.22
C ASP A 51 38.86 -1.09 -2.25
N SER A 52 38.65 -2.26 -1.65
CA SER A 52 37.51 -2.56 -0.78
C SER A 52 37.63 -1.94 0.61
N GLU A 53 37.70 -0.60 0.63
CA GLU A 53 37.67 0.23 1.82
C GLU A 53 36.48 -0.14 2.72
N MET A 54 36.65 -0.02 4.04
CA MET A 54 35.64 -0.40 5.05
C MET A 54 34.24 0.17 4.78
N LYS A 55 34.13 1.32 4.11
CA LYS A 55 32.87 1.98 3.78
C LYS A 55 31.97 1.20 2.81
N TYR A 56 32.54 0.24 2.08
CA TYR A 56 31.85 -0.57 1.09
C TYR A 56 31.48 -1.97 1.58
N ARG A 57 32.03 -2.41 2.71
CA ARG A 57 31.80 -3.75 3.27
C ARG A 57 30.50 -3.80 4.05
N LEU A 58 29.74 -4.88 3.84
CA LEU A 58 28.62 -5.22 4.71
C LEU A 58 29.19 -5.66 6.06
N MET A 59 28.98 -4.90 7.14
CA MET A 59 29.56 -5.18 8.46
C MET A 59 28.67 -6.09 9.33
N GLU A 60 29.31 -6.94 10.13
CA GLU A 60 28.70 -7.77 11.17
C GLU A 60 28.48 -6.95 12.45
N GLN A 61 27.23 -6.76 12.87
CA GLN A 61 26.93 -6.16 14.17
C GLN A 61 27.02 -7.23 15.27
N CYS A 62 28.19 -7.39 15.89
CA CYS A 62 28.32 -8.22 17.09
C CYS A 62 27.75 -7.49 18.32
N GLN A 63 26.74 -8.10 18.95
CA GLN A 63 26.25 -7.71 20.27
C GLN A 63 27.22 -8.17 21.36
N SER A 64 27.85 -7.23 22.07
CA SER A 64 28.43 -7.49 23.38
C SER A 64 28.20 -6.28 24.30
N SER A 65 27.33 -6.47 25.30
CA SER A 65 27.01 -5.54 26.38
C SER A 65 28.23 -5.29 27.30
N PRO A 66 28.31 -4.13 28.00
CA PRO A 66 27.59 -3.99 29.26
C PRO A 66 26.89 -2.63 29.49
N LEU A 67 25.83 -2.72 30.31
CA LEU A 67 25.03 -1.70 31.01
C LEU A 67 25.40 -0.21 30.79
N ASN A 68 24.53 0.52 30.08
CA ASN A 68 23.71 1.63 30.60
C ASN A 68 22.85 2.21 29.47
N LYS A 69 21.52 2.18 29.62
CA LYS A 69 20.55 2.91 28.78
C LYS A 69 20.30 4.29 29.41
N PRO A 70 20.13 5.35 28.62
CA PRO A 70 18.86 5.55 27.90
C PRO A 70 18.98 5.82 26.39
N GLU A 71 17.93 5.36 25.70
CA GLU A 71 17.52 5.63 24.33
C GLU A 71 18.43 5.15 23.19
N LEU A 72 18.17 3.91 22.77
CA LEU A 72 18.64 3.40 21.48
C LEU A 72 17.83 4.10 20.38
N GLU A 73 18.44 5.09 19.71
CA GLU A 73 17.88 5.64 18.48
C GLU A 73 17.78 4.52 17.43
N MET A 74 16.54 4.23 17.03
CA MET A 74 16.24 3.36 15.89
C MET A 74 17.01 3.87 14.65
N PRO A 75 17.51 2.98 13.76
CA PRO A 75 18.23 3.42 12.57
C PRO A 75 17.39 4.43 11.82
N ALA A 76 17.89 5.67 11.74
CA ALA A 76 17.11 6.81 11.27
C ALA A 76 16.52 6.50 9.90
N PHE A 77 15.21 6.29 9.83
CA PHE A 77 14.46 6.47 8.61
C PHE A 77 14.63 7.94 8.25
N ILE A 78 15.61 8.23 7.38
CA ILE A 78 15.93 9.59 7.00
C ILE A 78 14.78 10.08 6.11
N ALA A 79 13.83 10.78 6.72
CA ALA A 79 12.67 11.39 6.06
C ALA A 79 13.05 12.16 4.78
N THR A 80 14.25 12.75 4.75
CA THR A 80 14.84 13.47 3.62
C THR A 80 15.11 12.62 2.36
N LYS A 81 14.96 11.28 2.42
CA LYS A 81 15.10 10.40 1.25
C LYS A 81 13.77 9.81 0.76
N VAL A 82 12.64 10.12 1.39
CA VAL A 82 11.35 9.54 1.01
C VAL A 82 10.77 10.31 -0.16
N SER A 83 10.61 9.65 -1.31
CA SER A 83 9.99 10.27 -2.48
C SER A 83 8.50 10.53 -2.28
N GLN A 84 8.02 11.69 -2.75
CA GLN A 84 6.59 11.99 -2.84
C GLN A 84 5.85 11.11 -3.86
N TYR A 85 6.53 10.52 -4.84
CA TYR A 85 5.93 9.72 -5.89
C TYR A 85 5.83 8.24 -5.51
N SER A 86 4.62 7.67 -5.57
CA SER A 86 4.37 6.27 -5.19
C SER A 86 5.15 5.26 -6.03
N CYS A 87 5.45 5.56 -7.30
CA CYS A 87 6.24 4.69 -8.17
C CYS A 87 7.72 4.57 -7.74
N GLN A 88 8.20 5.44 -6.86
CA GLN A 88 9.54 5.40 -6.28
C GLN A 88 9.53 4.83 -4.86
N ARG A 89 8.42 4.19 -4.45
CA ARG A 89 8.23 3.56 -3.14
C ARG A 89 7.82 2.10 -3.31
N LYS A 90 8.43 1.21 -2.52
CA LYS A 90 8.04 -0.22 -2.47
C LYS A 90 6.97 -0.43 -1.42
N THR A 91 5.71 -0.25 -1.79
CA THR A 91 4.57 -0.49 -0.89
C THR A 91 4.17 -1.96 -0.93
N THR A 92 4.39 -2.69 0.16
CA THR A 92 3.93 -4.09 0.30
C THR A 92 2.51 -4.14 0.88
N LEU A 93 1.92 -5.34 0.96
CA LEU A 93 0.62 -5.53 1.63
C LEU A 93 0.70 -5.40 3.17
N ASN A 94 1.90 -5.45 3.75
CA ASN A 94 2.07 -5.30 5.20
C ASN A 94 2.01 -3.81 5.59
N ASN A 95 0.87 -3.38 6.11
CA ASN A 95 0.62 -2.00 6.52
C ASN A 95 0.68 -1.85 8.05
N TYR A 96 1.78 -1.29 8.54
CA TYR A 96 2.02 -1.01 9.97
C TYR A 96 1.23 0.18 10.53
N ASN A 97 0.56 0.94 9.66
CA ASN A 97 -0.06 2.23 9.96
C ASN A 97 -1.57 2.22 9.68
N LYS A 98 -2.21 1.04 9.75
CA LYS A 98 -3.62 0.82 9.40
C LYS A 98 -4.58 1.82 10.08
N LYS A 99 -4.37 2.11 11.37
CA LYS A 99 -5.18 3.08 12.13
C LYS A 99 -5.28 4.46 11.47
N PHE A 100 -4.19 4.93 10.86
CA PHE A 100 -4.16 6.21 10.15
C PHE A 100 -4.67 6.06 8.71
N THR A 101 -4.26 4.99 8.02
CA THR A 101 -4.61 4.82 6.60
C THR A 101 -6.11 4.57 6.41
N ASP A 102 -6.75 3.85 7.33
CA ASP A 102 -8.20 3.63 7.32
C ASP A 102 -8.95 4.95 7.56
N ALA A 103 -8.46 5.77 8.51
CA ALA A 103 -9.00 7.12 8.74
C ALA A 103 -8.87 8.00 7.50
N PHE A 104 -7.72 7.98 6.83
CA PHE A 104 -7.51 8.74 5.59
C PHE A 104 -8.35 8.24 4.42
N GLU A 105 -8.60 6.93 4.33
CA GLU A 105 -9.51 6.37 3.32
C GLU A 105 -10.94 6.87 3.52
N VAL A 106 -11.43 6.93 4.76
CA VAL A 106 -12.74 7.54 5.10
C VAL A 106 -12.79 9.00 4.69
N MET A 107 -11.76 9.78 5.01
CA MET A 107 -11.70 11.20 4.64
C MET A 107 -11.64 11.38 3.12
N ALA A 108 -10.80 10.61 2.43
CA ALA A 108 -10.68 10.66 0.97
C ALA A 108 -12.01 10.32 0.27
N GLU A 109 -12.70 9.27 0.71
CA GLU A 109 -14.00 8.85 0.19
C GLU A 109 -15.07 9.94 0.43
N ASN A 110 -15.09 10.55 1.61
CA ASN A 110 -16.00 11.66 1.91
C ASN A 110 -15.75 12.89 1.01
N TYR A 111 -14.48 13.24 0.74
CA TYR A 111 -14.16 14.32 -0.18
C TYR A 111 -14.48 13.97 -1.63
N GLU A 112 -14.33 12.71 -2.04
CA GLU A 112 -14.78 12.22 -3.34
C GLU A 112 -16.31 12.39 -3.49
N PHE A 113 -17.10 12.02 -2.47
CA PHE A 113 -18.55 12.21 -2.45
C PHE A 113 -18.99 13.68 -2.46
N LYS A 114 -18.11 14.58 -2.02
CA LYS A 114 -18.30 16.04 -2.07
C LYS A 114 -17.73 16.66 -3.36
N GLU A 115 -17.25 15.84 -4.30
CA GLU A 115 -16.58 16.27 -5.54
C GLU A 115 -15.41 17.23 -5.27
N ASN A 116 -14.69 17.03 -4.15
CA ASN A 116 -13.53 17.80 -3.76
C ASN A 116 -12.24 17.00 -4.03
N GLU A 117 -11.76 17.09 -5.27
CA GLU A 117 -10.60 16.34 -5.75
C GLU A 117 -9.30 16.69 -5.00
N ILE A 118 -9.16 17.93 -4.55
CA ILE A 118 -7.93 18.42 -3.90
C ILE A 118 -7.70 17.69 -2.58
N PHE A 119 -8.69 17.73 -1.67
CA PHE A 119 -8.57 17.07 -0.37
C PHE A 119 -8.65 15.54 -0.50
N CYS A 120 -9.44 15.02 -1.44
CA CYS A 120 -9.41 13.59 -1.76
C CYS A 120 -7.98 13.13 -2.09
N LEU A 121 -7.30 13.84 -3.00
CA LEU A 121 -5.94 13.53 -3.40
C LEU A 121 -4.92 13.70 -2.26
N GLU A 122 -5.10 14.71 -1.39
CA GLU A 122 -4.26 14.90 -0.21
C GLU A 122 -4.27 13.66 0.70
N PHE A 123 -5.47 13.20 1.08
CA PHE A 123 -5.62 12.02 1.94
C PHE A 123 -5.16 10.73 1.25
N LEU A 124 -5.40 10.56 -0.05
CA LEU A 124 -4.92 9.39 -0.80
C LEU A 124 -3.38 9.34 -0.85
N ARG A 125 -2.72 10.49 -1.02
CA ARG A 125 -1.25 10.57 -1.01
C ARG A 125 -0.68 10.29 0.37
N ALA A 126 -1.28 10.85 1.42
CA ALA A 126 -0.90 10.56 2.81
C ALA A 126 -1.07 9.08 3.16
N SER A 127 -2.21 8.48 2.80
CA SER A 127 -2.47 7.04 2.99
C SER A 127 -1.44 6.19 2.24
N SER A 128 -1.16 6.50 0.97
CA SER A 128 -0.13 5.81 0.17
C SER A 128 1.27 5.90 0.79
N LEU A 129 1.60 7.03 1.41
CA LEU A 129 2.88 7.22 2.08
C LEU A 129 2.98 6.40 3.36
N LEU A 130 1.96 6.42 4.22
CA LEU A 130 1.99 5.67 5.48
C LEU A 130 1.95 4.15 5.26
N LYS A 131 1.27 3.68 4.20
CA LYS A 131 1.31 2.26 3.78
C LYS A 131 2.71 1.79 3.38
N PHE A 132 3.58 2.71 2.95
CA PHE A 132 4.96 2.39 2.57
C PHE A 132 5.89 2.24 3.79
N LEU A 133 5.62 2.92 4.90
CA LEU A 133 6.54 2.95 6.04
C LEU A 133 6.75 1.53 6.63
N PRO A 134 7.99 1.09 6.85
CA PRO A 134 8.29 -0.24 7.38
C PRO A 134 8.15 -0.34 8.91
N PHE A 135 7.51 0.64 9.53
CA PHE A 135 7.33 0.74 10.98
C PHE A 135 6.01 1.44 11.30
N SER A 136 5.52 1.22 12.52
CA SER A 136 4.34 1.91 13.05
C SER A 136 4.72 3.30 13.55
N VAL A 137 4.00 4.32 13.08
CA VAL A 137 4.08 5.68 13.59
C VAL A 137 3.46 5.74 14.99
N THR A 138 4.25 6.22 15.96
CA THR A 138 3.86 6.30 17.37
C THR A 138 3.92 7.71 17.92
N ARG A 139 4.71 8.60 17.30
CA ARG A 139 4.89 10.00 17.72
C ARG A 139 4.93 10.91 16.50
N MET A 140 4.59 12.18 16.68
CA MET A 140 4.63 13.18 15.61
C MET A 140 6.02 13.37 14.99
N LYS A 141 7.09 13.13 15.77
CA LYS A 141 8.47 13.15 15.26
C LYS A 141 8.73 12.10 14.18
N ASP A 142 8.02 10.97 14.20
CA ASP A 142 8.23 9.86 13.25
C ASP A 142 7.79 10.23 11.81
N ILE A 143 6.94 11.25 11.66
CA ILE A 143 6.44 11.76 10.37
C ILE A 143 7.04 13.12 9.99
N GLN A 144 7.96 13.63 10.78
CA GLN A 144 8.57 14.94 10.54
C GLN A 144 9.37 14.92 9.24
N GLY A 145 9.11 15.89 8.36
CA GLY A 145 9.81 16.02 7.07
C GLY A 145 9.35 15.05 5.98
N LEU A 146 8.34 14.21 6.26
CA LEU A 146 7.76 13.38 5.21
C LEU A 146 6.95 14.21 4.21
N PRO A 147 7.02 13.89 2.90
CA PRO A 147 6.21 14.56 1.89
C PRO A 147 4.73 14.22 2.08
N CYS A 148 3.81 14.93 1.43
CA CYS A 148 2.38 14.59 1.41
C CYS A 148 1.67 14.57 2.78
N VAL A 149 2.33 15.06 3.83
CA VAL A 149 1.77 15.24 5.16
C VAL A 149 1.46 16.73 5.33
N GLY A 150 0.23 17.13 4.96
CA GLY A 150 -0.30 18.48 5.16
C GLY A 150 -0.81 18.71 6.58
N ASP A 151 -1.34 19.90 6.87
CA ASP A 151 -1.81 20.25 8.23
C ASP A 151 -2.99 19.38 8.65
N GLN A 152 -4.01 19.20 7.80
CA GLN A 152 -5.17 18.35 8.15
C GLN A 152 -4.79 16.89 8.38
N VAL A 153 -3.83 16.38 7.60
CA VAL A 153 -3.27 15.05 7.76
C VAL A 153 -2.52 14.93 9.09
N ARG A 154 -1.73 15.95 9.46
CA ARG A 154 -1.04 16.00 10.76
C ARG A 154 -2.02 16.00 11.92
N ASP A 155 -3.04 16.86 11.88
CA ASP A 155 -4.05 16.96 12.94
C ASP A 155 -4.70 15.58 13.20
N ILE A 156 -5.08 14.86 12.14
CA ILE A 156 -5.72 13.54 12.28
C ILE A 156 -4.73 12.50 12.83
N ILE A 157 -3.45 12.55 12.45
CA ILE A 157 -2.43 11.66 13.03
C ILE A 157 -2.24 11.95 14.51
N GLU A 158 -2.17 13.23 14.89
CA GLU A 158 -2.02 13.66 16.28
C GLU A 158 -3.20 13.19 17.13
N GLU A 159 -4.44 13.45 16.70
CA GLU A 159 -5.65 12.96 17.38
C GLU A 159 -5.63 11.43 17.56
N ILE A 160 -5.26 10.67 16.52
CA ILE A 160 -5.20 9.20 16.60
C ILE A 160 -4.05 8.71 17.50
N ILE A 161 -2.97 9.47 17.65
CA ILE A 161 -1.89 9.14 18.59
C ILE A 161 -2.33 9.40 20.03
N GLU A 162 -2.95 10.55 20.29
CA GLU A 162 -3.32 11.01 21.63
C GLU A 162 -4.57 10.29 22.17
N GLU A 163 -5.63 10.23 21.37
CA GLU A 163 -6.95 9.76 21.77
C GLU A 163 -7.27 8.36 21.23
N GLY A 164 -6.45 7.83 20.32
CA GLY A 164 -6.64 6.53 19.66
C GLY A 164 -7.60 6.56 18.46
N GLU A 165 -8.23 7.70 18.21
CA GLU A 165 -9.23 7.92 17.16
C GLU A 165 -9.30 9.40 16.75
N SER A 166 -9.85 9.71 15.59
CA SER A 166 -10.08 11.10 15.17
C SER A 166 -11.54 11.49 15.26
N SER A 167 -11.79 12.64 15.88
CA SER A 167 -13.12 13.25 16.01
C SER A 167 -13.73 13.58 14.63
N ARG A 168 -12.93 14.16 13.73
CA ARG A 168 -13.30 14.48 12.35
C ARG A 168 -13.73 13.24 11.57
N VAL A 169 -12.98 12.14 11.71
CA VAL A 169 -13.30 10.87 11.04
C VAL A 169 -14.60 10.29 11.59
N LYS A 170 -14.82 10.37 12.90
CA LYS A 170 -16.09 9.95 13.53
C LYS A 170 -17.28 10.77 13.06
N GLU A 171 -17.14 12.08 12.92
CA GLU A 171 -18.19 12.93 12.37
C GLU A 171 -18.59 12.50 10.96
N VAL A 172 -17.60 12.20 10.10
CA VAL A 172 -17.85 11.69 8.75
C VAL A 172 -18.55 10.33 8.77
N LEU A 173 -18.11 9.40 9.60
CA LEU A 173 -18.75 8.08 9.73
C LEU A 173 -20.20 8.17 10.22
N ASN A 174 -20.52 9.22 10.99
CA ASN A 174 -21.86 9.47 11.51
C ASN A 174 -22.73 10.34 10.60
N ASP A 175 -22.17 10.98 9.58
CA ASP A 175 -22.88 11.82 8.62
C ASP A 175 -23.83 10.98 7.75
N GLU A 176 -25.11 11.34 7.76
CA GLU A 176 -26.17 10.60 7.04
C GLU A 176 -25.97 10.63 5.52
N ARG A 177 -25.39 11.72 5.01
CA ARG A 177 -25.08 11.82 3.58
C ARG A 177 -23.97 10.86 3.21
N TYR A 178 -22.88 10.83 3.95
CA TYR A 178 -21.78 9.88 3.73
C TYR A 178 -22.27 8.43 3.80
N LYS A 179 -23.07 8.07 4.82
CA LYS A 179 -23.65 6.72 4.93
C LYS A 179 -24.51 6.34 3.72
N ALA A 180 -25.41 7.22 3.30
CA ALA A 180 -26.28 6.98 2.15
C ALA A 180 -25.45 6.85 0.85
N PHE A 181 -24.45 7.70 0.65
CA PHE A 181 -23.58 7.64 -0.52
C PHE A 181 -22.76 6.36 -0.57
N LYS A 182 -22.19 5.95 0.57
CA LYS A 182 -21.44 4.70 0.70
C LYS A 182 -22.29 3.48 0.35
N GLN A 183 -23.54 3.46 0.83
CA GLN A 183 -24.51 2.42 0.48
C GLN A 183 -24.96 2.47 -0.98
N PHE A 184 -25.17 3.65 -1.56
CA PHE A 184 -25.59 3.75 -2.95
C PHE A 184 -24.48 3.35 -3.91
N THR A 185 -23.26 3.81 -3.66
CA THR A 185 -22.09 3.54 -4.53
C THR A 185 -21.57 2.10 -4.42
N SER A 186 -21.98 1.32 -3.41
CA SER A 186 -21.70 -0.12 -3.38
C SER A 186 -22.50 -0.90 -4.44
N VAL A 187 -23.58 -0.33 -4.98
CA VAL A 187 -24.38 -0.97 -6.03
C VAL A 187 -23.70 -0.80 -7.39
N PHE A 188 -23.39 -1.91 -8.07
CA PHE A 188 -22.81 -1.88 -9.41
C PHE A 188 -23.65 -1.04 -10.38
N GLY A 189 -23.00 -0.04 -10.97
CA GLY A 189 -23.63 0.92 -11.89
C GLY A 189 -24.22 2.16 -11.25
N VAL A 190 -24.00 2.38 -9.96
CA VAL A 190 -24.32 3.61 -9.24
C VAL A 190 -23.03 4.34 -8.90
N GLY A 191 -22.91 5.58 -9.36
CA GLY A 191 -21.80 6.47 -9.00
C GLY A 191 -22.31 7.73 -8.32
N VAL A 192 -21.38 8.61 -7.91
CA VAL A 192 -21.62 9.84 -7.13
C VAL A 192 -22.82 10.66 -7.63
N LYS A 193 -22.95 10.88 -8.94
CA LYS A 193 -24.07 11.64 -9.53
C LYS A 193 -25.44 10.99 -9.34
N THR A 194 -25.49 9.66 -9.40
CA THR A 194 -26.75 8.91 -9.16
C THR A 194 -27.07 8.91 -7.67
N SER A 195 -26.06 8.72 -6.82
CA SER A 195 -26.20 8.82 -5.36
C SER A 195 -26.72 10.18 -4.94
N GLU A 196 -26.19 11.27 -5.50
CA GLU A 196 -26.66 12.64 -5.26
C GLU A 196 -28.12 12.83 -5.65
N LYS A 197 -28.51 12.33 -6.82
CA LYS A 197 -29.90 12.37 -7.26
C LYS A 197 -30.82 11.66 -6.27
N TRP A 198 -30.50 10.42 -5.88
CA TRP A 198 -31.31 9.65 -4.94
C TRP A 198 -31.38 10.31 -3.57
N TYR A 199 -30.26 10.83 -3.07
CA TYR A 199 -30.22 11.54 -1.81
C TYR A 199 -31.12 12.79 -1.81
N ARG A 200 -31.10 13.58 -2.91
CA ARG A 200 -32.00 14.74 -3.10
C ARG A 200 -33.47 14.35 -3.23
N MET A 201 -33.76 13.14 -3.68
CA MET A 201 -35.13 12.58 -3.70
C MET A 201 -35.60 12.13 -2.31
N GLY A 202 -34.75 12.22 -1.27
CA GLY A 202 -35.08 11.82 0.09
C GLY A 202 -34.71 10.38 0.42
N LEU A 203 -34.14 9.63 -0.53
CA LEU A 203 -33.73 8.23 -0.32
C LEU A 203 -32.45 8.19 0.51
N ARG A 204 -32.35 7.22 1.42
CA ARG A 204 -31.21 7.01 2.32
C ARG A 204 -30.65 5.60 2.28
N THR A 205 -31.44 4.61 1.84
CA THR A 205 -31.00 3.19 1.82
C THR A 205 -31.20 2.52 0.46
N VAL A 206 -30.44 1.44 0.23
CA VAL A 206 -30.53 0.61 -0.99
C VAL A 206 -31.92 -0.03 -1.11
N GLU A 207 -32.54 -0.37 0.02
CA GLU A 207 -33.87 -0.97 0.09
C GLU A 207 -34.96 0.01 -0.35
N GLU A 208 -34.86 1.27 0.05
CA GLU A 208 -35.78 2.33 -0.40
C GLU A 208 -35.70 2.53 -1.91
N VAL A 209 -34.48 2.54 -2.47
CA VAL A 209 -34.25 2.64 -3.92
C VAL A 209 -34.86 1.43 -4.64
N LYS A 210 -34.72 0.22 -4.09
CA LYS A 210 -35.28 -1.01 -4.66
C LYS A 210 -36.82 -1.06 -4.60
N ALA A 211 -37.41 -0.47 -3.55
CA ALA A 211 -38.85 -0.41 -3.37
C ALA A 211 -39.55 0.67 -4.23
N ASP A 212 -38.82 1.73 -4.61
CA ASP A 212 -39.36 2.83 -5.41
C ASP A 212 -39.59 2.42 -6.88
N LYS A 213 -40.85 2.17 -7.22
CA LYS A 213 -41.28 1.79 -8.58
C LYS A 213 -41.25 2.95 -9.58
N THR A 214 -41.08 4.19 -9.14
CA THR A 214 -41.01 5.37 -10.01
C THR A 214 -39.62 5.58 -10.59
N LEU A 215 -38.58 5.00 -9.93
CA LEU A 215 -37.20 5.10 -10.38
C LEU A 215 -36.95 4.31 -11.66
N LYS A 216 -36.41 5.01 -12.67
CA LYS A 216 -35.91 4.39 -13.89
C LYS A 216 -34.44 4.01 -13.71
N LEU A 217 -34.22 2.72 -13.41
CA LEU A 217 -32.88 2.15 -13.28
C LEU A 217 -32.28 1.79 -14.64
N SER A 218 -30.99 2.06 -14.82
CA SER A 218 -30.22 1.60 -15.99
C SER A 218 -30.08 0.07 -16.00
N LYS A 219 -29.73 -0.53 -17.15
CA LYS A 219 -29.47 -1.98 -17.23
C LYS A 219 -28.38 -2.42 -16.24
N MET A 220 -27.33 -1.61 -16.11
CA MET A 220 -26.22 -1.85 -15.19
C MET A 220 -26.69 -1.84 -13.73
N GLN A 221 -27.48 -0.84 -13.35
CA GLN A 221 -28.06 -0.73 -12.00
C GLN A 221 -28.98 -1.90 -11.68
N LYS A 222 -29.84 -2.30 -12.63
CA LYS A 222 -30.72 -3.48 -12.46
C LYS A 222 -29.91 -4.74 -12.18
N ALA A 223 -28.80 -4.96 -12.89
CA ALA A 223 -27.90 -6.07 -12.61
C ALA A 223 -27.23 -5.92 -11.23
N GLY A 224 -26.79 -4.70 -10.87
CA GLY A 224 -26.23 -4.41 -9.57
C GLY A 224 -27.17 -4.72 -8.40
N PHE A 225 -28.46 -4.38 -8.52
CA PHE A 225 -29.47 -4.74 -7.51
C PHE A 225 -29.83 -6.24 -7.52
N LEU A 226 -29.80 -6.89 -8.68
CA LEU A 226 -30.15 -8.30 -8.81
C LEU A 226 -29.10 -9.20 -8.14
N TYR A 227 -27.82 -8.87 -8.30
CA TYR A 227 -26.68 -9.65 -7.79
C TYR A 227 -25.96 -8.95 -6.62
N TYR A 228 -26.64 -8.04 -5.92
CA TYR A 228 -26.01 -7.15 -4.94
C TYR A 228 -25.23 -7.90 -3.85
N GLU A 229 -25.84 -8.91 -3.24
CA GLU A 229 -25.24 -9.70 -2.16
C GLU A 229 -23.97 -10.43 -2.60
N ASP A 230 -23.97 -10.99 -3.83
CA ASP A 230 -22.81 -11.68 -4.38
C ASP A 230 -21.69 -10.69 -4.74
N LEU A 231 -22.04 -9.51 -5.24
CA LEU A 231 -21.08 -8.48 -5.68
C LEU A 231 -20.44 -7.71 -4.53
N VAL A 232 -21.13 -7.53 -3.42
CA VAL A 232 -20.57 -6.89 -2.21
C VAL A 232 -19.66 -7.83 -1.43
N SER A 233 -19.83 -9.14 -1.60
CA SER A 233 -18.92 -10.15 -1.05
C SER A 233 -17.56 -10.13 -1.75
N CYS A 234 -16.48 -10.17 -0.97
CA CYS A 234 -15.12 -10.19 -1.51
C CYS A 234 -14.85 -11.50 -2.28
N VAL A 235 -14.37 -11.37 -3.52
CA VAL A 235 -13.90 -12.51 -4.32
C VAL A 235 -12.63 -13.10 -3.70
N SER A 236 -12.63 -14.40 -3.46
CA SER A 236 -11.49 -15.16 -2.97
C SER A 236 -10.49 -15.48 -4.08
N LYS A 237 -9.26 -15.85 -3.69
CA LYS A 237 -8.24 -16.30 -4.64
C LYS A 237 -8.68 -17.54 -5.43
N ALA A 238 -9.38 -18.47 -4.77
CA ALA A 238 -9.90 -19.68 -5.40
C ALA A 238 -10.96 -19.36 -6.48
N GLU A 239 -11.88 -18.44 -6.20
CA GLU A 239 -12.86 -17.98 -7.18
C GLU A 239 -12.19 -17.25 -8.36
N ALA A 240 -11.19 -16.41 -8.09
CA ALA A 240 -10.43 -15.73 -9.13
C ALA A 240 -9.68 -16.73 -10.05
N ASP A 241 -9.12 -17.79 -9.48
CA ASP A 241 -8.44 -18.85 -10.24
C ASP A 241 -9.45 -19.71 -11.04
N ALA A 242 -10.64 -19.97 -10.50
CA ALA A 242 -11.72 -20.64 -11.23
C ALA A 242 -12.20 -19.82 -12.44
N VAL A 243 -12.41 -18.51 -12.27
CA VAL A 243 -12.76 -17.60 -13.38
C VAL A 243 -11.63 -17.54 -14.42
N SER A 244 -10.37 -17.51 -13.98
CA SER A 244 -9.21 -17.55 -14.88
C SER A 244 -9.20 -18.79 -15.78
N LEU A 245 -9.57 -19.96 -15.25
CA LEU A 245 -9.69 -21.19 -16.03
C LEU A 245 -10.83 -21.09 -17.07
N ILE A 246 -11.99 -20.57 -16.68
CA ILE A 246 -13.13 -20.36 -17.59
C ILE A 246 -12.72 -19.44 -18.74
N VAL A 247 -12.07 -18.31 -18.43
CA VAL A 247 -11.62 -17.34 -19.44
C VAL A 247 -10.57 -17.96 -20.35
N LYS A 248 -9.56 -18.64 -19.81
CA LYS A 248 -8.51 -19.32 -20.59
C LYS A 248 -9.10 -20.32 -21.58
N ASN A 249 -9.90 -21.26 -21.09
CA ASN A 249 -10.53 -22.29 -21.92
C ASN A 249 -11.39 -21.67 -23.03
N THR A 250 -12.16 -20.62 -22.69
CA THR A 250 -12.99 -19.91 -23.66
C THR A 250 -12.13 -19.24 -24.73
N VAL A 251 -11.11 -18.48 -24.34
CA VAL A 251 -10.22 -17.77 -25.28
C VAL A 251 -9.47 -18.75 -26.19
N HIS A 252 -8.91 -19.83 -25.64
CA HIS A 252 -8.17 -20.83 -26.39
C HIS A 252 -9.01 -21.61 -27.38
N SER A 253 -10.34 -21.67 -27.20
CA SER A 253 -11.25 -22.24 -28.20
C SER A 253 -11.33 -21.42 -29.49
N PHE A 254 -10.99 -20.13 -29.45
CA PHE A 254 -10.98 -19.23 -30.61
C PHE A 254 -9.56 -18.90 -31.08
N LEU A 255 -8.62 -18.76 -30.16
CA LEU A 255 -7.23 -18.41 -30.45
C LEU A 255 -6.29 -19.22 -29.55
N PRO A 256 -5.82 -20.40 -30.00
CA PRO A 256 -5.02 -21.32 -29.18
C PRO A 256 -3.72 -20.71 -28.62
N ASP A 257 -3.11 -19.77 -29.35
CA ASP A 257 -1.83 -19.16 -28.96
C ASP A 257 -1.99 -17.91 -28.07
N ALA A 258 -3.21 -17.58 -27.63
CA ALA A 258 -3.45 -16.41 -26.80
C ALA A 258 -2.85 -16.53 -25.40
N LEU A 259 -2.28 -15.43 -24.90
CA LEU A 259 -1.79 -15.32 -23.53
C LEU A 259 -2.84 -14.66 -22.63
N VAL A 260 -3.28 -15.40 -21.60
CA VAL A 260 -4.26 -14.91 -20.62
C VAL A 260 -3.62 -14.87 -19.23
N THR A 261 -3.55 -13.66 -18.67
CA THR A 261 -2.90 -13.39 -17.38
C THR A 261 -3.82 -12.63 -16.44
N ILE A 262 -3.93 -13.07 -15.18
CA ILE A 262 -4.65 -12.32 -14.13
C ILE A 262 -3.91 -11.00 -13.84
N THR A 263 -4.66 -9.90 -13.77
CA THR A 263 -4.15 -8.56 -13.46
C THR A 263 -4.78 -8.01 -12.18
N GLY A 264 -4.79 -6.68 -11.99
CA GLY A 264 -5.48 -6.04 -10.87
C GLY A 264 -4.90 -6.37 -9.49
N GLY A 265 -5.76 -6.38 -8.47
CA GLY A 265 -5.38 -6.64 -7.08
C GLY A 265 -4.76 -8.00 -6.85
N PHE A 266 -5.30 -9.06 -7.46
CA PHE A 266 -4.79 -10.43 -7.33
C PHE A 266 -3.37 -10.66 -7.88
N ARG A 267 -2.86 -9.74 -8.70
CA ARG A 267 -1.47 -9.79 -9.20
C ARG A 267 -0.48 -9.08 -8.27
N ARG A 268 -0.96 -8.17 -7.41
CA ARG A 268 -0.14 -7.46 -6.43
C ARG A 268 0.04 -8.32 -5.19
#